data_AF-J9F068-F1
#
_entry.id   AF-J9F068-F1
#
_cell.length_a   1.000
_cell.length_b   1.000
_cell.length_c   1.000
_cell.angle_alpha   90.00
_cell.angle_beta   90.00
_cell.angle_gamma   90.00
#
_symmetry.space_group_name_H-M   'P 1'
#
loop_
_entity.id
_entity.type
_entity.pdbx_description
1 polymer ?
#
loop_
_entity_poly.entity_id
_entity_poly.type
_entity_poly.pdbx_seq_one_letter_code
_entity_poly.pdbx_strand_id
1 'polypeptide(L)'
;LYITKHDSVITLNYWCFSPSVAMWYLHSGGVRSVIVTSGTLSPLDSFINNLGISFPVTLENQHAANVDQILCARIRSSQSGIDLCGTFHKRSSSAYVFGIGEVIVRACQIIPDGILVFFSSYVTMNTCLKFWKTLKFGPMFIWKTILAYKEAFVEPKSKLELKAVLLQFRQQVREGSNGAILFAVCRAKVSEGIDFLDSESRGVIVIGIPYAPTMDPRIELKRQFLTKQRMAVAKQELRKNVSADEWYQVEAIRSVNQSIGRVLRHKNDFGVVILADSRFCSMSSKRFPSWMRECLKNYQDISDFEDECKQFFKKRNIEIRINQRPISSAMEVVPGFVCCRKRPEIKPNNDGLHFDIDALYSSEAIAAFEKSIGIEDTIPKRPKRSCIFEELEEGTKKVNELVGTTHSIDVDNNPVQSGTNLIIAKTKPKLRIKPNASLSFEDEVGTSEGEIKDHKSLPLLQSDDEVIASWRKSALEYNKLLQSIEKSKRITLKMALTNYAADDNFQTLISTYAMETVPDHLEVFKGLYGYLQVNHRPKFIKTCRQLKLI
;
A
#
# COMPACT_ATOMS: atom_id res chain seq x y z
N LEU A 1 -17.58 14.98 -2.47
CA LEU A 1 -16.41 15.69 -3.05
C LEU A 1 -15.30 15.67 -2.02
N TYR A 2 -14.10 15.21 -2.36
CA TYR A 2 -12.94 15.20 -1.47
C TYR A 2 -11.77 15.91 -2.17
N ILE A 3 -11.20 16.92 -1.53
CA ILE A 3 -10.17 17.76 -2.13
C ILE A 3 -8.83 17.43 -1.49
N THR A 4 -7.84 17.09 -2.30
CA THR A 4 -6.45 16.94 -1.85
C THR A 4 -5.60 18.03 -2.48
N LYS A 5 -4.76 18.67 -1.68
CA LYS A 5 -3.72 19.58 -2.14
C LYS A 5 -2.39 18.89 -1.88
N HIS A 6 -1.63 18.62 -2.94
CA HIS A 6 -0.24 18.22 -2.85
C HIS A 6 0.57 19.21 -3.66
N ASP A 7 1.49 19.91 -3.01
CA ASP A 7 2.23 21.04 -3.58
C ASP A 7 1.29 22.11 -4.18
N SER A 8 1.45 22.40 -5.48
CA SER A 8 0.62 23.30 -6.28
C SER A 8 -0.57 22.62 -6.96
N VAL A 9 -0.72 21.29 -6.84
CA VAL A 9 -1.78 20.52 -7.50
C VAL A 9 -2.96 20.32 -6.55
N ILE A 10 -4.09 20.92 -6.90
CA ILE A 10 -5.38 20.65 -6.26
C ILE A 10 -6.08 19.55 -7.05
N THR A 11 -6.30 18.40 -6.42
CA THR A 11 -7.07 17.29 -6.98
C THR A 11 -8.45 17.25 -6.34
N LEU A 12 -9.49 17.35 -7.17
CA LEU A 12 -10.88 17.16 -6.75
C LEU A 12 -11.31 15.72 -7.04
N ASN A 13 -11.56 14.97 -5.98
CA ASN A 13 -12.01 13.59 -6.06
C ASN A 13 -13.54 13.51 -5.91
N TYR A 14 -14.21 13.03 -6.96
CA TYR A 14 -15.65 12.79 -6.96
C TYR A 14 -15.91 11.28 -7.08
N TRP A 15 -16.22 10.64 -5.95
CA TRP A 15 -16.44 9.18 -5.89
C TRP A 15 -17.92 8.85 -5.72
N CYS A 16 -18.42 7.95 -6.56
CA CYS A 16 -19.71 7.31 -6.36
C CYS A 16 -19.53 6.10 -5.44
N PHE A 17 -20.19 6.13 -4.28
CA PHE A 17 -20.14 5.04 -3.30
C PHE A 17 -21.29 4.04 -3.44
N SER A 18 -22.30 4.31 -4.26
CA SER A 18 -23.41 3.39 -4.49
C SER A 18 -23.35 2.82 -5.91
N PRO A 19 -23.05 1.53 -6.09
CA PRO A 19 -23.07 0.94 -7.42
C PRO A 19 -24.50 0.86 -7.98
N SER A 20 -25.53 1.02 -7.13
CA SER A 20 -26.93 1.10 -7.56
C SER A 20 -27.18 2.18 -8.60
N VAL A 21 -26.51 3.32 -8.55
CA VAL A 21 -26.70 4.40 -9.54
C VAL A 21 -26.45 3.89 -10.96
N ALA A 22 -25.39 3.11 -11.15
CA ALA A 22 -25.06 2.53 -12.45
C ALA A 22 -26.06 1.43 -12.85
N MET A 23 -26.48 0.59 -11.91
CA MET A 23 -27.44 -0.48 -12.18
C MET A 23 -28.84 0.06 -12.52
N TRP A 24 -29.27 1.13 -11.86
CA TRP A 24 -30.52 1.83 -12.15
C TRP A 24 -30.46 2.49 -13.52
N TYR A 25 -29.32 3.09 -13.88
CA TYR A 25 -29.11 3.62 -15.22
C TYR A 25 -29.25 2.51 -16.29
N LEU A 26 -28.60 1.37 -16.10
CA LEU A 26 -28.73 0.21 -17.00
C LEU A 26 -30.20 -0.27 -17.10
N HIS A 27 -30.90 -0.37 -15.98
CA HIS A 27 -32.30 -0.77 -15.96
C HIS A 27 -33.19 0.23 -16.71
N SER A 28 -32.97 1.54 -16.49
CA SER A 28 -33.71 2.61 -17.16
C SER A 28 -33.47 2.67 -18.67
N GLY A 29 -32.33 2.16 -19.13
CA GLY A 29 -31.98 2.03 -20.55
C GLY A 29 -32.72 0.90 -21.30
N GLY A 30 -33.66 0.19 -20.65
CA GLY A 30 -34.44 -0.87 -21.29
C GLY A 30 -33.73 -2.22 -21.38
N VAL A 31 -32.69 -2.45 -20.56
CA VAL A 31 -32.02 -3.76 -20.49
C VAL A 31 -33.01 -4.83 -20.00
N ARG A 32 -33.31 -5.80 -20.87
CA ARG A 32 -34.32 -6.85 -20.60
C ARG A 32 -33.87 -7.88 -19.55
N SER A 33 -32.59 -8.23 -19.52
CA SER A 33 -32.06 -9.24 -18.60
C SER A 33 -30.62 -8.91 -18.21
N VAL A 34 -30.31 -9.08 -16.92
CA VAL A 34 -28.97 -8.95 -16.36
C VAL A 34 -28.61 -10.26 -15.66
N ILE A 35 -27.60 -10.94 -16.17
CA ILE A 35 -27.08 -12.18 -15.57
C ILE A 35 -25.71 -11.87 -14.99
N VAL A 36 -25.54 -12.11 -13.68
CA VAL A 36 -24.26 -11.90 -12.99
C VAL A 36 -23.74 -13.24 -12.52
N THR A 37 -22.57 -13.65 -13.03
CA THR A 37 -21.91 -14.91 -12.69
C THR A 37 -20.51 -14.65 -12.17
N SER A 38 -20.17 -15.21 -11.00
CA SER A 38 -18.79 -15.25 -10.51
C SER A 38 -18.64 -16.31 -9.42
N GLY A 39 -17.47 -16.97 -9.39
CA GLY A 39 -17.14 -17.99 -8.38
C GLY A 39 -16.90 -17.43 -6.98
N THR A 40 -16.87 -16.11 -6.80
CA THR A 40 -16.58 -15.44 -5.51
C THR A 40 -17.65 -14.44 -5.08
N LEU A 41 -18.89 -14.59 -5.54
CA LEU A 41 -19.98 -13.66 -5.20
C LEU A 41 -20.49 -13.82 -3.76
N SER A 42 -20.34 -15.01 -3.17
CA SER A 42 -20.81 -15.30 -1.80
C SER A 42 -20.16 -14.35 -0.75
N PRO A 43 -20.93 -13.85 0.24
CA PRO A 43 -22.38 -14.07 0.45
C PRO A 43 -23.25 -13.27 -0.55
N LEU A 44 -24.23 -13.94 -1.18
CA LEU A 44 -25.05 -13.36 -2.26
C LEU A 44 -25.92 -12.19 -1.81
N ASP A 45 -26.52 -12.27 -0.61
CA ASP A 45 -27.42 -11.21 -0.10
C ASP A 45 -26.71 -9.85 -0.01
N SER A 46 -25.49 -9.86 0.52
CA SER A 46 -24.65 -8.66 0.61
C SER A 46 -24.36 -8.08 -0.78
N PHE A 47 -24.08 -8.94 -1.76
CA PHE A 47 -23.82 -8.51 -3.14
C PHE A 47 -25.06 -7.89 -3.79
N ILE A 48 -26.22 -8.55 -3.70
CA ILE A 48 -27.50 -8.11 -4.26
C ILE A 48 -27.93 -6.76 -3.66
N ASN A 49 -27.89 -6.65 -2.33
CA ASN A 49 -28.30 -5.43 -1.63
C ASN A 49 -27.42 -4.23 -2.00
N ASN A 50 -26.14 -4.44 -2.30
CA ASN A 50 -25.26 -3.37 -2.77
C ASN A 50 -25.62 -2.88 -4.18
N LEU A 51 -26.03 -3.77 -5.09
CA LEU A 51 -26.38 -3.41 -6.47
C LEU A 51 -27.70 -2.64 -6.58
N GLY A 52 -28.58 -2.73 -5.58
CA GLY A 52 -29.80 -1.94 -5.51
C GLY A 52 -30.84 -2.23 -6.61
N ILE A 53 -30.72 -3.36 -7.31
CA ILE A 53 -31.74 -3.87 -8.23
C ILE A 53 -32.15 -5.29 -7.80
N SER A 54 -33.34 -5.73 -8.20
CA SER A 54 -33.84 -7.06 -7.84
C SER A 54 -33.17 -8.16 -8.64
N PHE A 55 -32.72 -9.21 -7.95
CA PHE A 55 -32.26 -10.47 -8.54
C PHE A 55 -33.18 -11.59 -8.03
N PRO A 56 -34.34 -11.82 -8.68
CA PRO A 56 -35.33 -12.79 -8.20
C PRO A 56 -34.84 -14.24 -8.32
N VAL A 57 -33.89 -14.50 -9.22
CA VAL A 57 -33.25 -15.80 -9.38
C VAL A 57 -31.84 -15.71 -8.82
N THR A 58 -31.57 -16.46 -7.76
CA THR A 58 -30.25 -16.60 -7.16
C THR A 58 -29.89 -18.08 -7.12
N LEU A 59 -28.62 -18.38 -7.44
CA LEU A 59 -28.12 -19.75 -7.46
C LEU A 59 -26.72 -19.75 -6.85
N GLU A 60 -26.55 -20.53 -5.78
CA GLU A 60 -25.24 -20.91 -5.24
C GLU A 60 -25.10 -22.41 -5.41
N ASN A 61 -24.42 -22.83 -6.49
CA ASN A 61 -24.14 -24.24 -6.71
C ASN A 61 -23.08 -24.74 -5.73
N GLN A 62 -23.19 -26.02 -5.36
CA GLN A 62 -22.08 -26.70 -4.70
C GLN A 62 -20.87 -26.72 -5.63
N HIS A 63 -19.68 -26.67 -5.05
CA HIS A 63 -18.46 -26.70 -5.83
C HIS A 63 -18.26 -28.09 -6.45
N ALA A 64 -17.70 -28.14 -7.65
CA ALA A 64 -17.40 -29.40 -8.35
C ALA A 64 -16.25 -30.21 -7.72
N ALA A 65 -15.66 -29.72 -6.62
CA ALA A 65 -14.58 -30.39 -5.93
C ALA A 65 -15.11 -31.01 -4.64
N ASN A 66 -14.71 -32.25 -4.41
CA ASN A 66 -14.99 -33.02 -3.21
C ASN A 66 -14.18 -32.47 -2.03
N VAL A 67 -14.72 -32.67 -0.82
CA VAL A 67 -14.12 -32.17 0.43
C VAL A 67 -12.72 -32.75 0.66
N ASP A 68 -12.44 -33.95 0.16
CA ASP A 68 -11.14 -34.62 0.33
C ASP A 68 -10.03 -34.02 -0.55
N GLN A 69 -10.37 -33.25 -1.59
CA GLN A 69 -9.42 -32.62 -2.52
C GLN A 69 -8.70 -31.40 -1.93
N ILE A 70 -9.16 -30.91 -0.79
CA ILE A 70 -8.58 -29.74 -0.15
C ILE A 70 -8.30 -30.02 1.31
N LEU A 71 -7.11 -29.61 1.73
CA LEU A 71 -6.75 -29.56 3.12
C LEU A 71 -6.50 -28.11 3.53
N CYS A 72 -7.15 -27.64 4.59
CA CYS A 72 -7.15 -26.23 4.97
C CYS A 72 -6.78 -26.02 6.44
N ALA A 73 -5.78 -25.18 6.67
CA ALA A 73 -5.27 -24.86 7.99
C ALA A 73 -5.38 -23.37 8.31
N ARG A 74 -5.87 -23.05 9.51
CA ARG A 74 -5.70 -21.73 10.14
C ARG A 74 -4.61 -21.86 11.19
N ILE A 75 -3.46 -21.25 10.92
CA ILE A 75 -2.29 -21.32 11.80
C ILE A 75 -2.29 -20.10 12.72
N ARG A 76 -2.33 -20.34 14.04
CA ARG A 76 -2.38 -19.28 15.04
C ARG A 76 -1.01 -18.69 15.36
N SER A 77 -0.04 -19.54 15.67
CA SER A 77 1.31 -19.17 16.08
C SER A 77 2.38 -19.86 15.23
N SER A 78 3.61 -19.36 15.31
CA SER A 78 4.78 -20.08 14.81
C SER A 78 5.16 -21.23 15.75
N GLN A 79 6.06 -22.11 15.30
CA GLN A 79 6.57 -23.22 16.12
C GLN A 79 7.27 -22.73 17.39
N SER A 80 7.90 -21.54 17.34
CA SER A 80 8.48 -20.88 18.50
C SER A 80 7.45 -20.17 19.41
N GLY A 81 6.14 -20.42 19.22
CA GLY A 81 5.07 -19.85 20.05
C GLY A 81 4.72 -18.40 19.75
N ILE A 82 5.22 -17.82 18.65
CA ILE A 82 4.97 -16.41 18.30
C ILE A 82 3.57 -16.28 17.71
N ASP A 83 2.70 -15.49 18.34
CA ASP A 83 1.36 -15.15 17.83
C ASP A 83 1.45 -14.45 16.46
N LEU A 84 0.89 -15.08 15.42
CA LEU A 84 0.90 -14.57 14.05
C LEU A 84 -0.21 -13.54 13.85
N CYS A 85 -0.21 -12.47 14.64
CA CYS A 85 -1.21 -11.42 14.54
C CYS A 85 -0.69 -10.25 13.69
N GLY A 86 -1.01 -10.25 12.39
CA GLY A 86 -0.52 -9.26 11.41
C GLY A 86 -1.24 -7.91 11.46
N THR A 87 -1.44 -7.33 12.65
CA THR A 87 -2.00 -5.97 12.80
C THR A 87 -0.98 -4.90 12.40
N PHE A 88 -1.43 -3.67 12.16
CA PHE A 88 -0.54 -2.57 11.76
C PHE A 88 0.66 -2.39 12.69
N HIS A 89 0.44 -2.53 14.01
CA HIS A 89 1.48 -2.37 15.03
C HIS A 89 2.44 -3.55 15.13
N LYS A 90 1.94 -4.79 14.93
CA LYS A 90 2.74 -6.02 15.11
C LYS A 90 3.45 -6.49 13.84
N ARG A 91 2.89 -6.21 12.65
CA ARG A 91 3.34 -6.78 11.36
C ARG A 91 4.76 -6.43 10.93
N SER A 92 5.37 -5.40 11.52
CA SER A 92 6.75 -4.99 11.26
C SER A 92 7.72 -5.44 12.36
N SER A 93 7.23 -6.07 13.43
CA SER A 93 8.08 -6.57 14.50
C SER A 93 8.96 -7.72 14.02
N SER A 94 10.19 -7.79 14.54
CA SER A 94 11.14 -8.86 14.22
C SER A 94 10.56 -10.24 14.56
N ALA A 95 9.85 -10.36 15.69
CA ALA A 95 9.19 -11.59 16.13
C ALA A 95 8.13 -12.05 15.11
N TYR A 96 7.22 -11.17 14.69
CA TYR A 96 6.21 -11.53 13.69
C TYR A 96 6.86 -11.98 12.37
N VAL A 97 7.83 -11.21 11.87
CA VAL A 97 8.53 -11.54 10.61
C VAL A 97 9.28 -12.87 10.71
N PHE A 98 9.91 -13.15 11.85
CA PHE A 98 10.55 -14.42 12.14
C PHE A 98 9.52 -15.57 12.14
N GLY A 99 8.42 -15.43 12.88
CA GLY A 99 7.38 -16.46 12.99
C GLY A 99 6.73 -16.81 11.64
N ILE A 100 6.49 -15.81 10.77
CA ILE A 100 6.05 -16.07 9.39
C ILE A 100 7.11 -16.83 8.59
N GLY A 101 8.38 -16.51 8.78
CA GLY A 101 9.50 -17.23 8.17
C GLY A 101 9.54 -18.71 8.56
N GLU A 102 9.31 -19.03 9.84
CA GLU A 102 9.23 -20.42 10.32
C GLU A 102 8.10 -21.20 9.62
N VAL A 103 6.91 -20.59 9.53
CA VAL A 103 5.76 -21.19 8.82
C VAL A 103 6.09 -21.46 7.36
N ILE A 104 6.72 -20.51 6.65
CA ILE A 104 7.05 -20.70 5.23
C ILE A 104 8.13 -21.76 5.04
N VAL A 105 9.18 -21.76 5.87
CA VAL A 105 10.22 -22.79 5.81
C VAL A 105 9.61 -24.16 5.98
N ARG A 106 8.71 -24.33 6.96
CA ARG A 106 8.06 -25.62 7.17
C ARG A 106 7.10 -25.99 6.05
N ALA A 107 6.33 -25.04 5.52
CA ALA A 107 5.47 -25.27 4.37
C ALA A 107 6.27 -25.72 3.13
N CYS A 108 7.43 -25.11 2.86
CA CYS A 108 8.32 -25.52 1.77
C CYS A 108 8.82 -26.97 1.89
N GLN A 109 8.91 -27.50 3.12
CA GLN A 109 9.36 -28.87 3.39
C GLN A 109 8.25 -29.91 3.21
N ILE A 110 6.99 -29.52 3.39
CA ILE A 110 5.85 -30.47 3.47
C ILE A 110 4.89 -30.35 2.27
N ILE A 111 5.01 -29.29 1.47
CA ILE A 111 4.20 -29.08 0.26
C ILE A 111 5.08 -29.34 -0.98
N PRO A 112 4.71 -30.31 -1.84
CA PRO A 112 5.41 -30.59 -3.09
C PRO A 112 5.18 -29.48 -4.12
N ASP A 113 5.99 -29.47 -5.19
CA ASP A 113 5.81 -28.62 -6.36
C ASP A 113 5.70 -27.11 -6.07
N GLY A 114 4.70 -26.44 -6.64
CA GLY A 114 4.48 -25.00 -6.58
C GLY A 114 3.71 -24.54 -5.35
N ILE A 115 4.27 -23.53 -4.66
CA ILE A 115 3.63 -22.81 -3.55
C ILE A 115 3.41 -21.35 -3.93
N LEU A 116 2.19 -20.86 -3.78
CA LEU A 116 1.87 -19.43 -3.92
C LEU A 116 1.73 -18.81 -2.53
N VAL A 117 2.45 -17.74 -2.26
CA VAL A 117 2.41 -17.04 -0.97
C VAL A 117 1.90 -15.62 -1.17
N PHE A 118 0.72 -15.33 -0.64
CA PHE A 118 0.07 -14.04 -0.76
C PHE A 118 0.17 -13.23 0.54
N PHE A 119 0.84 -12.08 0.47
CA PHE A 119 0.89 -11.12 1.56
C PHE A 119 -0.26 -10.11 1.49
N SER A 120 -0.55 -9.49 2.62
CA SER A 120 -1.53 -8.40 2.73
C SER A 120 -1.13 -7.12 1.98
N SER A 121 0.16 -6.90 1.73
CA SER A 121 0.67 -5.71 1.00
C SER A 121 2.11 -5.91 0.51
N TYR A 122 2.53 -5.15 -0.51
CA TYR A 122 3.94 -5.09 -0.95
C TYR A 122 4.89 -4.67 0.16
N VAL A 123 4.46 -3.77 1.06
CA VAL A 123 5.30 -3.33 2.19
C VAL A 123 5.60 -4.51 3.10
N THR A 124 4.57 -5.25 3.52
CA THR A 124 4.74 -6.43 4.39
C THR A 124 5.60 -7.51 3.71
N MET A 125 5.36 -7.80 2.44
CA MET A 125 6.16 -8.76 1.66
C MET A 125 7.63 -8.35 1.62
N ASN A 126 7.92 -7.11 1.20
CA ASN A 126 9.29 -6.63 1.05
C ASN A 126 10.03 -6.56 2.39
N THR A 127 9.33 -6.16 3.48
CA THR A 127 9.88 -6.21 4.84
C THR A 127 10.26 -7.64 5.19
N CYS A 128 9.36 -8.61 5.01
CA CYS A 128 9.65 -10.01 5.30
C CYS A 128 10.86 -10.53 4.49
N LEU A 129 10.86 -10.33 3.18
CA LEU A 129 11.94 -10.76 2.29
C LEU A 129 13.29 -10.12 2.64
N LYS A 130 13.30 -8.84 3.04
CA LYS A 130 14.52 -8.14 3.47
C LYS A 130 15.06 -8.75 4.76
N PHE A 131 14.20 -8.97 5.75
CA PHE A 131 14.59 -9.51 7.06
C PHE A 131 14.98 -10.99 6.99
N TRP A 132 14.33 -11.81 6.17
CA TRP A 132 14.70 -13.22 6.05
C TRP A 132 16.09 -13.45 5.47
N LYS A 133 16.65 -12.46 4.78
CA LYS A 133 18.05 -12.49 4.31
C LYS A 133 19.06 -12.27 5.45
N THR A 134 18.64 -11.69 6.58
CA THR A 134 19.50 -11.35 7.72
C THR A 134 19.17 -12.12 9.00
N LEU A 135 17.95 -12.63 9.14
CA LEU A 135 17.51 -13.44 10.29
C LEU A 135 17.94 -14.89 10.13
N LYS A 136 18.57 -15.44 11.18
CA LYS A 136 18.98 -16.85 11.25
C LYS A 136 17.83 -17.73 11.74
N PHE A 137 17.73 -18.92 11.16
CA PHE A 137 16.91 -20.05 11.57
C PHE A 137 17.85 -21.25 11.76
N GLY A 138 18.19 -21.54 13.01
CA GLY A 138 19.30 -22.45 13.34
C GLY A 138 20.63 -21.92 12.76
N PRO A 139 21.40 -22.74 12.00
CA PRO A 139 22.70 -22.35 11.47
C PRO A 139 22.63 -21.45 10.22
N MET A 140 21.50 -21.38 9.54
CA MET A 140 21.35 -20.70 8.24
C MET A 140 20.40 -19.51 8.32
N PHE A 141 20.44 -18.62 7.32
CA PHE A 141 19.41 -17.58 7.19
C PHE A 141 18.08 -18.19 6.72
N ILE A 142 16.95 -17.61 7.15
CA ILE A 142 15.60 -18.06 6.73
C ILE A 142 15.52 -18.12 5.20
N TRP A 143 15.96 -17.07 4.52
CA TRP A 143 15.94 -17.00 3.06
C TRP A 143 16.76 -18.13 2.41
N LYS A 144 17.96 -18.41 2.94
CA LYS A 144 18.80 -19.52 2.44
C LYS A 144 18.13 -20.88 2.69
N THR A 145 17.43 -21.02 3.82
CA THR A 145 16.69 -22.25 4.16
C THR A 145 15.52 -22.45 3.20
N ILE A 146 14.76 -21.39 2.88
CA ILE A 146 13.71 -21.45 1.85
C ILE A 146 14.30 -21.90 0.51
N LEU A 147 15.41 -21.29 0.08
CA LEU A 147 16.08 -21.61 -1.19
C LEU A 147 16.65 -23.04 -1.26
N ALA A 148 16.94 -23.66 -0.11
CA ALA A 148 17.36 -25.06 -0.05
C ALA A 148 16.23 -26.03 -0.40
N TYR A 149 14.97 -25.63 -0.19
CA TYR A 149 13.78 -26.43 -0.45
C TYR A 149 12.99 -26.01 -1.69
N LYS A 150 12.93 -24.71 -2.01
CA LYS A 150 12.14 -24.18 -3.12
C LYS A 150 12.86 -23.04 -3.80
N GLU A 151 12.84 -23.02 -5.13
CA GLU A 151 13.30 -21.85 -5.86
C GLU A 151 12.32 -20.69 -5.69
N ALA A 152 12.83 -19.52 -5.29
CA ALA A 152 11.98 -18.41 -4.90
C ALA A 152 11.85 -17.35 -6.01
N PHE A 153 10.60 -17.03 -6.32
CA PHE A 153 10.19 -15.97 -7.25
C PHE A 153 9.41 -14.91 -6.48
N VAL A 154 9.50 -13.67 -6.92
CA VAL A 154 8.80 -12.53 -6.31
C VAL A 154 8.04 -11.79 -7.39
N GLU A 155 6.78 -11.46 -7.10
CA GLU A 155 5.95 -10.65 -7.99
C GLU A 155 6.62 -9.30 -8.26
N PRO A 156 7.00 -8.99 -9.52
CA PRO A 156 7.63 -7.72 -9.86
C PRO A 156 6.62 -6.58 -9.81
N LYS A 157 7.05 -5.32 -9.93
CA LYS A 157 6.12 -4.17 -10.08
C LYS A 157 5.58 -4.05 -11.51
N SER A 158 6.38 -4.40 -12.52
CA SER A 158 5.97 -4.35 -13.94
C SER A 158 5.07 -5.52 -14.35
N LYS A 159 4.15 -5.29 -15.30
CA LYS A 159 3.36 -6.36 -15.95
C LYS A 159 4.19 -7.14 -16.98
N LEU A 160 5.16 -6.49 -17.62
CA LEU A 160 6.02 -7.13 -18.62
C LEU A 160 6.98 -8.13 -17.96
N GLU A 161 7.65 -7.71 -16.88
CA GLU A 161 8.54 -8.56 -16.08
C GLU A 161 7.79 -9.76 -15.49
N LEU A 162 6.52 -9.57 -15.10
CA LEU A 162 5.71 -10.65 -14.53
C LEU A 162 5.59 -11.84 -15.48
N LYS A 163 5.51 -11.63 -16.80
CA LYS A 163 5.43 -12.73 -17.76
C LYS A 163 6.69 -13.59 -17.74
N ALA A 164 7.86 -12.96 -17.67
CA ALA A 164 9.15 -13.67 -17.61
C ALA A 164 9.28 -14.45 -16.30
N VAL A 165 8.94 -13.83 -15.16
CA VAL A 165 8.97 -14.47 -13.84
C VAL A 165 8.02 -15.66 -13.78
N LEU A 166 6.80 -15.54 -14.32
CA LEU A 166 5.85 -16.65 -14.36
C LEU A 166 6.34 -17.80 -15.24
N LEU A 167 6.98 -17.52 -16.38
CA LEU A 167 7.53 -18.56 -17.24
C LEU A 167 8.62 -19.36 -16.50
N GLN A 168 9.54 -18.66 -15.83
CA GLN A 168 10.60 -19.29 -15.03
C GLN A 168 10.03 -20.08 -13.84
N PHE A 169 9.07 -19.53 -13.11
CA PHE A 169 8.38 -20.23 -12.03
C PHE A 169 7.77 -21.53 -12.52
N ARG A 170 7.00 -21.47 -13.63
CA ARG A 170 6.33 -22.63 -14.21
C ARG A 170 7.32 -23.69 -14.71
N GLN A 171 8.41 -23.26 -15.34
CA GLN A 171 9.48 -24.16 -15.77
C GLN A 171 10.09 -24.88 -14.56
N GLN A 172 10.43 -24.13 -13.51
CA GLN A 172 11.04 -24.68 -12.30
C GLN A 172 10.11 -25.61 -11.52
N VAL A 173 8.80 -25.40 -11.57
CA VAL A 173 7.82 -26.35 -11.00
C VAL A 173 7.79 -27.66 -11.79
N ARG A 174 7.82 -27.60 -13.14
CA ARG A 174 7.68 -28.80 -13.99
C ARG A 174 8.97 -29.62 -14.11
N GLU A 175 10.10 -28.94 -14.24
CA GLU A 175 11.39 -29.56 -14.56
C GLU A 175 12.30 -29.63 -13.34
N GLY A 176 12.08 -28.78 -12.34
CA GLY A 176 12.91 -28.72 -11.15
C GLY A 176 12.65 -29.86 -10.17
N SER A 177 13.71 -30.38 -9.57
CA SER A 177 13.64 -31.49 -8.62
C SER A 177 12.87 -31.18 -7.33
N ASN A 178 12.78 -29.92 -6.93
CA ASN A 178 12.25 -29.50 -5.64
C ASN A 178 11.02 -28.56 -5.73
N GLY A 179 10.56 -28.22 -6.93
CA GLY A 179 9.48 -27.23 -7.14
C GLY A 179 9.91 -25.78 -6.87
N ALA A 180 8.92 -24.89 -6.72
CA ALA A 180 9.14 -23.44 -6.62
C ALA A 180 8.14 -22.75 -5.68
N ILE A 181 8.50 -21.56 -5.20
CA ILE A 181 7.66 -20.70 -4.37
C ILE A 181 7.56 -19.30 -5.00
N LEU A 182 6.34 -18.79 -5.14
CA LEU A 182 6.08 -17.45 -5.67
C LEU A 182 5.48 -16.56 -4.58
N PHE A 183 6.24 -15.54 -4.16
CA PHE A 183 5.78 -14.51 -3.25
C PHE A 183 5.05 -13.40 -4.01
N ALA A 184 3.80 -13.16 -3.65
CA ALA A 184 2.89 -12.24 -4.31
C ALA A 184 2.04 -11.47 -3.28
N VAL A 185 1.23 -10.53 -3.78
CA VAL A 185 0.36 -9.70 -2.94
C VAL A 185 -1.11 -9.94 -3.29
N CYS A 186 -1.96 -9.93 -2.27
CA CYS A 186 -3.42 -9.92 -2.44
C CYS A 186 -3.87 -8.63 -3.18
N ARG A 187 -4.85 -8.72 -4.09
CA ARG A 187 -5.31 -7.59 -4.95
C ARG A 187 -4.25 -7.08 -5.92
N ALA A 188 -3.28 -7.93 -6.24
CA ALA A 188 -2.26 -7.66 -7.21
C ALA A 188 -2.34 -8.65 -8.38
N LYS A 189 -1.37 -8.55 -9.30
CA LYS A 189 -1.43 -9.17 -10.62
C LYS A 189 -1.43 -10.68 -10.55
N VAL A 190 -0.70 -11.30 -9.62
CA VAL A 190 -0.68 -12.76 -9.46
C VAL A 190 -1.99 -13.27 -8.84
N SER A 191 -2.61 -12.51 -7.94
CA SER A 191 -3.89 -12.90 -7.34
C SER A 191 -5.08 -12.71 -8.29
N GLU A 192 -4.91 -11.92 -9.36
CA GLU A 192 -5.96 -11.52 -10.29
C GLU A 192 -5.68 -12.02 -11.72
N GLY A 193 -6.56 -12.85 -12.26
CA GLY A 193 -6.56 -13.17 -13.70
C GLY A 193 -5.42 -14.05 -14.21
N ILE A 194 -4.53 -14.52 -13.33
CA ILE A 194 -3.54 -15.55 -13.66
C ILE A 194 -4.06 -16.90 -13.21
N ASP A 195 -3.99 -17.86 -14.14
CA ASP A 195 -4.27 -19.26 -13.87
C ASP A 195 -2.95 -20.00 -13.60
N PHE A 196 -2.96 -20.88 -12.62
CA PHE A 196 -1.84 -21.74 -12.26
C PHE A 196 -2.33 -23.15 -12.45
N LEU A 197 -1.71 -24.02 -13.24
CA LEU A 197 -2.28 -25.36 -13.47
C LEU A 197 -1.67 -26.39 -12.52
N ASP A 198 -2.50 -27.24 -11.92
CA ASP A 198 -2.04 -28.44 -11.20
C ASP A 198 -0.86 -28.18 -10.23
N SER A 199 0.32 -28.72 -10.56
CA SER A 199 1.56 -28.64 -9.80
C SER A 199 2.03 -27.21 -9.54
N GLU A 200 1.61 -26.25 -10.37
CA GLU A 200 1.93 -24.82 -10.23
C GLU A 200 1.32 -24.20 -8.95
N SER A 201 0.29 -24.81 -8.35
CA SER A 201 -0.26 -24.41 -7.05
C SER A 201 -0.80 -25.61 -6.29
N ARG A 202 0.10 -26.37 -5.67
CA ARG A 202 -0.24 -27.42 -4.68
C ARG A 202 -0.38 -26.85 -3.28
N GLY A 203 0.20 -25.67 -3.04
CA GLY A 203 -0.01 -24.88 -1.83
C GLY A 203 -0.37 -23.44 -2.12
N VAL A 204 -1.33 -22.90 -1.37
CA VAL A 204 -1.56 -21.46 -1.24
C VAL A 204 -1.42 -21.06 0.23
N ILE A 205 -0.56 -20.10 0.51
CA ILE A 205 -0.36 -19.54 1.84
C ILE A 205 -0.80 -18.08 1.82
N VAL A 206 -1.67 -17.69 2.74
CA VAL A 206 -2.11 -16.29 2.90
C VAL A 206 -1.56 -15.75 4.22
N ILE A 207 -0.75 -14.69 4.14
CA ILE A 207 -0.08 -14.07 5.28
C ILE A 207 -0.78 -12.76 5.61
N GLY A 208 -1.41 -12.75 6.79
CA GLY A 208 -2.20 -11.62 7.25
C GLY A 208 -3.49 -11.41 6.47
N ILE A 209 -4.30 -10.46 6.94
CA ILE A 209 -5.56 -10.09 6.30
C ILE A 209 -5.37 -8.77 5.51
N PRO A 210 -5.66 -8.72 4.19
CA PRO A 210 -5.43 -7.56 3.33
C PRO A 210 -6.49 -6.46 3.54
N TYR A 211 -6.53 -5.90 4.74
CA TYR A 211 -7.35 -4.75 5.05
C TYR A 211 -6.85 -3.50 4.30
N ALA A 212 -7.76 -2.78 3.64
CA ALA A 212 -7.44 -1.49 3.05
C ALA A 212 -7.06 -0.48 4.15
N PRO A 213 -6.15 0.48 3.93
CA PRO A 213 -5.78 1.44 4.96
C PRO A 213 -6.99 2.23 5.46
N THR A 214 -7.25 2.25 6.77
CA THR A 214 -8.38 2.99 7.35
C THR A 214 -8.26 4.50 7.16
N MET A 215 -7.03 5.01 7.05
CA MET A 215 -6.74 6.43 6.81
C MET A 215 -6.89 6.82 5.32
N ASP A 216 -7.15 5.87 4.42
CA ASP A 216 -7.48 6.17 3.04
C ASP A 216 -8.81 6.95 3.03
N PRO A 217 -8.84 8.19 2.50
CA PRO A 217 -10.06 9.00 2.46
C PRO A 217 -11.23 8.30 1.76
N ARG A 218 -10.97 7.47 0.76
CA ARG A 218 -12.01 6.73 0.04
C ARG A 218 -12.66 5.68 0.94
N ILE A 219 -11.85 4.97 1.74
CA ILE A 219 -12.34 3.96 2.69
C ILE A 219 -13.12 4.64 3.81
N GLU A 220 -12.57 5.69 4.39
CA GLU A 220 -13.23 6.45 5.46
C GLU A 220 -14.58 7.03 5.02
N LEU A 221 -14.62 7.70 3.86
CA LEU A 221 -15.87 8.26 3.33
C LEU A 221 -16.88 7.18 2.93
N LYS A 222 -16.43 6.03 2.41
CA LYS A 222 -17.32 4.90 2.11
C LYS A 222 -17.93 4.32 3.38
N ARG A 223 -17.15 4.19 4.47
CA ARG A 223 -17.65 3.77 5.78
C ARG A 223 -18.68 4.77 6.32
N GLN A 224 -18.40 6.06 6.26
CA GLN A 224 -19.36 7.11 6.64
C GLN A 224 -20.65 7.04 5.82
N PHE A 225 -20.54 6.85 4.50
CA PHE A 225 -21.69 6.67 3.61
C PHE A 225 -22.55 5.47 4.02
N LEU A 226 -21.94 4.31 4.26
CA LEU A 226 -22.65 3.11 4.70
C LEU A 226 -23.31 3.29 6.07
N THR A 227 -22.65 3.99 6.99
CA THR A 227 -23.23 4.34 8.30
C THR A 227 -24.46 5.23 8.14
N LYS A 228 -24.39 6.29 7.32
CA LYS A 228 -25.54 7.18 7.03
C LYS A 228 -26.69 6.42 6.36
N GLN A 229 -26.39 5.58 5.37
CA GLN A 229 -27.38 4.75 4.69
C GLN A 229 -28.08 3.80 5.67
N ARG A 230 -27.32 3.17 6.58
CA ARG A 230 -27.88 2.27 7.61
C ARG A 230 -28.80 3.01 8.59
N MET A 231 -28.48 4.26 8.94
CA MET A 231 -29.31 5.08 9.83
C MET A 231 -30.63 5.54 9.18
N ALA A 232 -30.67 5.65 7.85
CA ALA A 232 -31.86 6.06 7.10
C ALA A 232 -32.88 4.92 6.88
N VAL A 233 -32.56 3.70 7.27
CA VAL A 233 -33.38 2.50 7.01
C VAL A 233 -34.12 2.07 8.27
N ALA A 234 -35.40 1.70 8.11
CA ALA A 234 -36.24 1.22 9.20
C ALA A 234 -35.63 0.00 9.92
N LYS A 235 -35.87 -0.13 11.24
CA LYS A 235 -35.26 -1.18 12.08
C LYS A 235 -35.48 -2.60 11.55
N GLN A 236 -36.62 -2.86 10.90
CA GLN A 236 -36.97 -4.16 10.34
C GLN A 236 -36.09 -4.55 9.13
N GLU A 237 -35.56 -3.57 8.40
CA GLU A 237 -34.73 -3.75 7.20
C GLU A 237 -33.21 -3.68 7.50
N LEU A 238 -32.83 -3.39 8.76
CA LEU A 238 -31.42 -3.33 9.20
C LEU A 238 -30.65 -4.62 8.96
N ARG A 239 -31.32 -5.78 8.99
CA ARG A 239 -30.71 -7.10 8.76
C ARG A 239 -30.24 -7.29 7.32
N LYS A 240 -30.82 -6.57 6.36
CA LYS A 240 -30.44 -6.62 4.94
C LYS A 240 -29.24 -5.71 4.62
N ASN A 241 -28.98 -4.71 5.45
CA ASN A 241 -27.89 -3.77 5.23
C ASN A 241 -26.60 -4.22 5.92
N VAL A 242 -25.51 -4.19 5.17
CA VAL A 242 -24.16 -4.46 5.64
C VAL A 242 -23.68 -3.29 6.50
N SER A 243 -23.11 -3.55 7.68
CA SER A 243 -22.50 -2.47 8.48
C SER A 243 -21.20 -1.99 7.83
N ALA A 244 -20.74 -0.77 8.15
CA ALA A 244 -19.46 -0.27 7.64
C ALA A 244 -18.28 -1.19 8.00
N ASP A 245 -18.29 -1.76 9.21
CA ASP A 245 -17.24 -2.68 9.68
C ASP A 245 -17.35 -4.05 9.01
N GLU A 246 -18.58 -4.55 8.82
CA GLU A 246 -18.79 -5.79 8.09
C GLU A 246 -18.36 -5.65 6.63
N TRP A 247 -18.71 -4.54 5.97
CA TRP A 247 -18.27 -4.26 4.61
C TRP A 247 -16.74 -4.26 4.51
N TYR A 248 -16.08 -3.57 5.44
CA TYR A 248 -14.62 -3.49 5.49
C TYR A 248 -13.96 -4.87 5.69
N GLN A 249 -14.53 -5.70 6.56
CA GLN A 249 -14.07 -7.07 6.76
C GLN A 249 -14.32 -7.96 5.54
N VAL A 250 -15.51 -7.89 4.95
CA VAL A 250 -15.88 -8.66 3.75
C VAL A 250 -15.01 -8.28 2.57
N GLU A 251 -14.67 -7.00 2.40
CA GLU A 251 -13.78 -6.55 1.34
C GLU A 251 -12.38 -7.16 1.47
N ALA A 252 -11.84 -7.23 2.69
CA ALA A 252 -10.56 -7.86 2.94
C ALA A 252 -10.61 -9.38 2.68
N ILE A 253 -11.64 -10.07 3.19
CA ILE A 253 -11.80 -11.51 3.00
C ILE A 253 -12.10 -11.88 1.55
N ARG A 254 -12.82 -11.05 0.79
CA ARG A 254 -13.03 -11.29 -0.64
C ARG A 254 -11.69 -11.38 -1.38
N SER A 255 -10.73 -10.54 -1.01
CA SER A 255 -9.39 -10.62 -1.60
C SER A 255 -8.63 -11.89 -1.18
N VAL A 256 -8.78 -12.34 0.07
CA VAL A 256 -8.26 -13.65 0.49
C VAL A 256 -8.89 -14.77 -0.34
N ASN A 257 -10.21 -14.73 -0.53
CA ASN A 257 -10.96 -15.73 -1.28
C ASN A 257 -10.55 -15.79 -2.78
N GLN A 258 -10.14 -14.66 -3.36
CA GLN A 258 -9.59 -14.63 -4.72
C GLN A 258 -8.20 -15.28 -4.81
N SER A 259 -7.38 -15.12 -3.77
CA SER A 259 -6.05 -15.72 -3.70
C SER A 259 -6.13 -17.24 -3.44
N ILE A 260 -6.99 -17.70 -2.53
CA ILE A 260 -7.17 -19.13 -2.27
C ILE A 260 -7.84 -19.86 -3.46
N GLY A 261 -8.62 -19.15 -4.28
CA GLY A 261 -9.19 -19.72 -5.51
C GLY A 261 -8.15 -20.21 -6.52
N ARG A 262 -6.87 -19.89 -6.33
CA ARG A 262 -5.76 -20.38 -7.17
C ARG A 262 -5.37 -21.83 -6.88
N VAL A 263 -5.92 -22.46 -5.84
CA VAL A 263 -5.61 -23.86 -5.48
C VAL A 263 -6.56 -24.89 -6.12
N LEU A 264 -7.72 -24.48 -6.62
CA LEU A 264 -8.71 -25.37 -7.24
C LEU A 264 -9.19 -24.81 -8.57
N ARG A 265 -8.92 -25.54 -9.66
CA ARG A 265 -9.14 -25.06 -11.03
C ARG A 265 -10.10 -25.94 -11.83
N HIS A 266 -10.09 -27.24 -11.58
CA HIS A 266 -11.00 -28.21 -12.19
C HIS A 266 -11.39 -29.31 -11.21
N LYS A 267 -12.36 -30.14 -11.59
CA LYS A 267 -12.95 -31.20 -10.75
C LYS A 267 -11.97 -32.25 -10.21
N ASN A 268 -10.78 -32.38 -10.79
CA ASN A 268 -9.76 -33.35 -10.39
C ASN A 268 -8.58 -32.70 -9.68
N ASP A 269 -8.60 -31.38 -9.51
CA ASP A 269 -7.51 -30.63 -8.90
C ASP A 269 -7.54 -30.78 -7.38
N PHE A 270 -6.41 -30.52 -6.71
CA PHE A 270 -6.29 -30.63 -5.27
C PHE A 270 -5.13 -29.80 -4.74
N GLY A 271 -5.19 -29.45 -3.46
CA GLY A 271 -4.08 -28.78 -2.82
C GLY A 271 -4.33 -28.40 -1.37
N VAL A 272 -3.40 -27.64 -0.84
CA VAL A 272 -3.37 -27.21 0.55
C VAL A 272 -3.53 -25.70 0.63
N VAL A 273 -4.34 -25.23 1.57
CA VAL A 273 -4.44 -23.80 1.90
C VAL A 273 -4.02 -23.58 3.34
N ILE A 274 -3.08 -22.65 3.55
CA ILE A 274 -2.61 -22.23 4.87
C ILE A 274 -2.97 -20.76 5.06
N LEU A 275 -3.80 -20.46 6.07
CA LEU A 275 -4.14 -19.12 6.49
C LEU A 275 -3.29 -18.77 7.72
N ALA A 276 -2.21 -18.02 7.52
CA ALA A 276 -1.26 -17.61 8.55
C ALA A 276 -1.63 -16.24 9.12
N ASP A 277 -2.64 -16.23 10.00
CA ASP A 277 -2.94 -15.13 10.90
C ASP A 277 -3.86 -15.62 12.04
N SER A 278 -3.55 -15.31 13.30
CA SER A 278 -4.36 -15.76 14.44
C SER A 278 -5.81 -15.28 14.41
N ARG A 279 -6.10 -14.16 13.71
CA ARG A 279 -7.45 -13.64 13.53
C ARG A 279 -8.31 -14.51 12.61
N PHE A 280 -7.73 -15.33 11.73
CA PHE A 280 -8.53 -16.29 10.95
C PHE A 280 -9.18 -17.35 11.85
N CYS A 281 -8.53 -17.72 12.97
CA CYS A 281 -9.06 -18.72 13.90
C CYS A 281 -10.38 -18.28 14.55
N SER A 282 -10.59 -16.97 14.77
CA SER A 282 -11.82 -16.42 15.34
C SER A 282 -12.89 -16.08 14.30
N MET A 283 -12.59 -16.19 13.00
CA MET A 283 -13.55 -15.91 11.93
C MET A 283 -14.50 -17.08 11.69
N SER A 284 -15.77 -16.75 11.44
CA SER A 284 -16.76 -17.75 10.99
C SER A 284 -16.35 -18.37 9.66
N SER A 285 -16.47 -19.70 9.54
CA SER A 285 -16.24 -20.42 8.29
C SER A 285 -17.09 -19.91 7.13
N LYS A 286 -18.28 -19.32 7.41
CA LYS A 286 -19.17 -18.71 6.41
C LYS A 286 -18.53 -17.57 5.62
N ARG A 287 -17.43 -16.98 6.11
CA ARG A 287 -16.67 -15.93 5.40
C ARG A 287 -15.84 -16.49 4.23
N PHE A 288 -15.60 -17.81 4.21
CA PHE A 288 -14.84 -18.50 3.17
C PHE A 288 -15.76 -19.18 2.15
N PRO A 289 -15.25 -19.57 0.97
CA PRO A 289 -16.03 -20.29 -0.05
C PRO A 289 -16.59 -21.61 0.48
N SER A 290 -17.78 -21.99 0.02
CA SER A 290 -18.51 -23.19 0.49
C SER A 290 -17.66 -24.47 0.49
N TRP A 291 -16.88 -24.68 -0.57
CA TRP A 291 -15.98 -25.84 -0.72
C TRP A 291 -14.87 -25.96 0.32
N MET A 292 -14.52 -24.86 0.99
CA MET A 292 -13.47 -24.85 2.00
C MET A 292 -14.03 -25.00 3.43
N ARG A 293 -15.32 -24.71 3.65
CA ARG A 293 -15.85 -24.47 5.01
C ARG A 293 -15.71 -25.67 5.94
N GLU A 294 -15.89 -26.87 5.40
CA GLU A 294 -15.89 -28.14 6.16
C GLU A 294 -14.47 -28.67 6.40
N CYS A 295 -13.54 -28.44 5.48
CA CYS A 295 -12.15 -28.90 5.61
C CYS A 295 -11.25 -27.91 6.38
N LEU A 296 -11.79 -26.77 6.81
CA LEU A 296 -11.04 -25.69 7.42
C LEU A 296 -10.91 -25.86 8.94
N LYS A 297 -9.71 -26.25 9.38
CA LYS A 297 -9.40 -26.56 10.78
C LYS A 297 -8.43 -25.52 11.39
N ASN A 298 -8.51 -25.36 12.70
CA ASN A 298 -7.60 -24.50 13.46
C ASN A 298 -6.44 -25.35 14.00
N TYR A 299 -5.22 -24.85 13.87
CA TYR A 299 -4.02 -25.46 14.42
C TYR A 299 -3.24 -24.43 15.24
N GLN A 300 -2.57 -24.88 16.30
CA GLN A 300 -1.80 -23.98 17.13
C GLN A 300 -0.59 -23.48 16.34
N ASP A 301 0.16 -24.39 15.73
CA ASP A 301 1.23 -24.07 14.80
C ASP A 301 1.27 -25.03 13.60
N ILE A 302 2.23 -24.82 12.69
CA ILE A 302 2.33 -25.61 11.45
C ILE A 302 2.80 -27.06 11.70
N SER A 303 3.41 -27.36 12.84
CA SER A 303 3.84 -28.72 13.21
C SER A 303 2.63 -29.62 13.44
N ASP A 304 1.56 -29.10 14.06
CA ASP A 304 0.29 -29.83 14.26
C ASP A 304 -0.40 -30.17 12.92
N PHE A 305 -0.13 -29.37 11.89
CA PHE A 305 -0.70 -29.53 10.56
C PHE A 305 0.09 -30.50 9.68
N GLU A 306 1.36 -30.71 10.01
CA GLU A 306 2.32 -31.35 9.12
C GLU A 306 1.96 -32.79 8.75
N ASP A 307 1.59 -33.61 9.73
CA ASP A 307 1.31 -35.03 9.48
C ASP A 307 0.08 -35.21 8.59
N GLU A 308 -0.96 -34.39 8.80
CA GLU A 308 -2.15 -34.39 7.95
C GLU A 308 -1.80 -33.94 6.52
N CYS A 309 -0.94 -32.92 6.37
CA CYS A 309 -0.45 -32.46 5.08
C CYS A 309 0.34 -33.54 4.33
N LYS A 310 1.26 -34.22 5.01
CA LYS A 310 2.03 -35.32 4.43
C LYS A 310 1.13 -36.48 4.00
N GLN A 311 0.17 -36.87 4.85
CA GLN A 311 -0.79 -37.91 4.53
C GLN A 311 -1.69 -37.52 3.34
N PHE A 312 -2.08 -36.25 3.25
CA PHE A 312 -2.91 -35.72 2.16
C PHE A 312 -2.24 -35.89 0.79
N PHE A 313 -0.95 -35.57 0.66
CA PHE A 313 -0.19 -35.77 -0.57
C PHE A 313 0.15 -37.24 -0.82
N LYS A 314 0.49 -38.00 0.23
CA LYS A 314 0.77 -39.44 0.14
C LYS A 314 -0.43 -40.23 -0.41
N LYS A 315 -1.65 -39.93 0.04
CA LYS A 315 -2.90 -40.53 -0.48
C LYS A 315 -3.13 -40.28 -1.98
N ARG A 316 -2.43 -39.30 -2.56
CA ARG A 316 -2.51 -38.91 -3.97
C ARG A 316 -1.28 -39.33 -4.77
N ASN A 317 -0.49 -40.27 -4.23
CA ASN A 317 0.73 -40.79 -4.83
C ASN A 317 1.78 -39.70 -5.13
N ILE A 318 1.79 -38.62 -4.35
CA ILE A 318 2.87 -37.63 -4.40
C ILE A 318 3.77 -37.84 -3.18
N GLU A 319 5.00 -38.30 -3.44
CA GLU A 319 6.04 -38.38 -2.42
C GLU A 319 6.68 -37.01 -2.19
N ILE A 320 6.74 -36.60 -0.94
CA ILE A 320 7.45 -35.39 -0.53
C ILE A 320 8.94 -35.72 -0.50
N ARG A 321 9.64 -35.40 -1.60
CA ARG A 321 11.10 -35.57 -1.69
C ARG A 321 11.79 -34.45 -0.93
N ILE A 322 12.32 -34.76 0.25
CA ILE A 322 13.15 -33.82 1.02
C ILE A 322 14.59 -33.88 0.47
N ASN A 323 14.80 -33.36 -0.74
CA ASN A 323 16.15 -33.17 -1.26
C ASN A 323 16.61 -31.77 -0.85
N GLN A 324 17.36 -31.65 0.25
CA GLN A 324 18.09 -30.42 0.53
C GLN A 324 19.06 -30.19 -0.63
N ARG A 325 18.91 -29.08 -1.37
CA ARG A 325 19.93 -28.70 -2.35
C ARG A 325 21.27 -28.59 -1.60
N PRO A 326 22.34 -29.30 -2.00
CA PRO A 326 23.66 -28.98 -1.50
C PRO A 326 23.95 -27.54 -1.92
N ILE A 327 24.17 -26.68 -0.94
CA ILE A 327 24.53 -25.29 -1.19
C ILE A 327 25.98 -25.32 -1.66
N SER A 328 26.21 -25.45 -2.97
CA SER A 328 27.57 -25.32 -3.48
C SER A 328 28.05 -23.91 -3.16
N SER A 329 29.11 -23.82 -2.35
CA SER A 329 29.98 -22.65 -2.37
C SER A 329 30.51 -22.52 -3.80
N ALA A 330 30.27 -21.37 -4.43
CA ALA A 330 30.42 -21.09 -5.85
C ALA A 330 29.20 -21.49 -6.70
N MET A 331 28.22 -20.59 -6.79
CA MET A 331 27.66 -20.22 -8.08
C MET A 331 28.20 -18.83 -8.39
N GLU A 332 28.95 -18.74 -9.48
CA GLU A 332 29.26 -17.48 -10.12
C GLU A 332 27.97 -16.70 -10.34
N VAL A 333 27.99 -15.45 -9.91
CA VAL A 333 27.04 -14.45 -10.33
C VAL A 333 27.21 -14.33 -11.84
N VAL A 334 26.35 -14.98 -12.62
CA VAL A 334 26.22 -14.66 -14.05
C VAL A 334 25.78 -13.20 -14.14
N PRO A 335 26.56 -12.31 -14.76
CA PRO A 335 26.25 -10.89 -14.82
C PRO A 335 25.28 -10.57 -15.97
N GLY A 336 24.19 -9.86 -15.66
CA GLY A 336 23.27 -9.24 -16.62
C GLY A 336 21.86 -9.16 -16.04
N PHE A 337 21.26 -8.02 -15.70
CA PHE A 337 21.34 -6.68 -16.28
C PHE A 337 21.44 -5.61 -15.19
N VAL A 338 22.55 -4.86 -15.19
CA VAL A 338 22.64 -3.50 -14.67
C VAL A 338 22.54 -2.56 -15.87
N CYS A 339 21.66 -1.56 -15.79
CA CYS A 339 21.57 -0.47 -16.75
C CYS A 339 22.91 0.29 -16.78
N CYS A 340 23.66 0.18 -17.88
CA CYS A 340 24.91 0.91 -18.06
C CYS A 340 24.70 2.43 -18.11
N ARG A 341 25.40 3.16 -17.24
CA ARG A 341 26.19 4.33 -17.64
C ARG A 341 27.58 4.21 -17.03
N LYS A 342 28.59 4.00 -17.88
CA LYS A 342 30.01 4.05 -17.53
C LYS A 342 30.37 5.44 -17.00
N ARG A 343 31.13 5.52 -15.91
CA ARG A 343 32.12 6.59 -15.68
C ARG A 343 33.50 5.94 -15.51
N PRO A 344 34.59 6.56 -15.98
CA PRO A 344 35.91 5.95 -16.00
C PRO A 344 36.54 5.92 -14.60
N GLU A 345 37.34 4.89 -14.35
CA GLU A 345 38.17 4.74 -13.16
C GLU A 345 39.25 5.82 -13.09
N ILE A 346 39.39 6.45 -11.91
CA ILE A 346 40.59 7.15 -11.48
C ILE A 346 40.91 6.64 -10.06
N LYS A 347 42.15 6.18 -9.87
CA LYS A 347 42.81 6.01 -8.58
C LYS A 347 44.24 6.57 -8.75
N PRO A 348 44.96 7.03 -7.70
CA PRO A 348 44.56 7.16 -6.29
C PRO A 348 45.09 8.44 -5.58
N ASN A 349 44.73 8.54 -4.29
CA ASN A 349 45.48 9.11 -3.14
C ASN A 349 45.12 10.49 -2.51
N ASN A 350 45.15 10.39 -1.17
CA ASN A 350 45.28 11.34 -0.06
C ASN A 350 44.08 12.09 0.53
N ASP A 351 43.79 11.66 1.76
CA ASP A 351 43.47 12.41 2.98
C ASP A 351 42.25 13.33 3.01
N GLY A 352 41.19 12.83 3.65
CA GLY A 352 40.08 13.62 4.17
C GLY A 352 38.96 12.73 4.70
N LEU A 353 38.62 12.88 5.98
CA LEU A 353 37.63 12.08 6.72
C LEU A 353 36.41 11.61 5.88
N HIS A 354 36.23 10.30 5.79
CA HIS A 354 35.07 9.66 5.20
C HIS A 354 33.88 9.74 6.17
N PHE A 355 32.88 10.57 5.89
CA PHE A 355 31.64 10.63 6.67
C PHE A 355 30.56 9.75 6.03
N ASP A 356 30.02 8.86 6.86
CA ASP A 356 29.10 7.79 6.48
C ASP A 356 27.64 8.27 6.50
N ILE A 357 26.99 8.23 5.33
CA ILE A 357 25.56 8.53 5.16
C ILE A 357 24.69 7.54 5.97
N ASP A 358 25.22 6.35 6.27
CA ASP A 358 24.52 5.33 7.06
C ASP A 358 24.41 5.67 8.56
N ALA A 359 25.18 6.64 9.05
CA ALA A 359 25.11 7.11 10.44
C ALA A 359 23.78 7.82 10.78
N LEU A 360 23.08 8.37 9.77
CA LEU A 360 21.72 8.92 9.93
C LEU A 360 20.63 7.84 10.02
N TYR A 361 21.01 6.59 9.73
CA TYR A 361 20.15 5.41 9.75
C TYR A 361 20.57 4.39 10.81
N SER A 362 21.48 4.77 11.72
CA SER A 362 21.87 3.90 12.83
C SER A 362 20.68 3.60 13.74
N SER A 363 20.67 2.40 14.28
CA SER A 363 19.65 1.93 15.22
C SER A 363 19.48 2.87 16.42
N GLU A 364 20.56 3.50 16.90
CA GLU A 364 20.47 4.50 17.98
C GLU A 364 19.79 5.81 17.54
N ALA A 365 20.03 6.29 16.31
CA ALA A 365 19.41 7.51 15.80
C ALA A 365 17.90 7.34 15.59
N ILE A 366 17.48 6.14 15.16
CA ILE A 366 16.08 5.77 15.00
C ILE A 366 15.39 5.61 16.36
N ALA A 367 16.05 4.95 17.33
CA ALA A 367 15.50 4.74 18.67
C ALA A 367 15.38 6.04 19.49
N ALA A 368 16.38 6.93 19.41
CA ALA A 368 16.30 8.26 20.03
C ALA A 368 15.19 9.12 19.40
N PHE A 369 14.96 8.95 18.10
CA PHE A 369 13.89 9.63 17.38
C PHE A 369 12.50 9.12 17.77
N GLU A 370 12.28 7.80 17.88
CA GLU A 370 11.00 7.21 18.32
C GLU A 370 10.62 7.63 19.75
N LYS A 371 11.61 7.79 20.63
CA LYS A 371 11.43 8.31 21.99
C LYS A 371 11.05 9.80 22.01
N SER A 372 11.50 10.58 21.02
CA SER A 372 11.20 12.03 20.89
C SER A 372 9.79 12.34 20.39
N ILE A 373 9.06 11.35 19.86
CA ILE A 373 7.71 11.52 19.28
C ILE A 373 6.60 11.42 20.34
N GLY A 374 6.93 11.18 21.62
CA GLY A 374 5.97 11.23 22.73
C GLY A 374 4.72 10.38 22.47
N ILE A 375 4.88 9.07 22.32
CA ILE A 375 3.74 8.14 22.31
C ILE A 375 3.46 7.70 23.75
N GLU A 376 3.12 8.65 24.60
CA GLU A 376 2.32 8.41 25.81
C GLU A 376 1.28 9.55 25.86
N ASP A 377 0.01 9.15 25.92
CA ASP A 377 -1.18 9.98 26.05
C ASP A 377 -1.34 11.18 25.11
N THR A 378 -2.08 10.99 24.01
CA THR A 378 -3.07 11.98 23.56
C THR A 378 -3.95 11.40 22.46
N ILE A 379 -5.20 11.09 22.84
CA ILE A 379 -6.34 11.11 21.93
C ILE A 379 -6.39 12.54 21.34
N PRO A 380 -6.30 12.75 20.01
CA PRO A 380 -6.46 14.08 19.47
C PRO A 380 -7.92 14.52 19.66
N LYS A 381 -8.15 15.58 20.44
CA LYS A 381 -9.39 16.36 20.34
C LYS A 381 -9.55 16.77 18.88
N ARG A 382 -10.72 16.43 18.31
CA ARG A 382 -11.11 16.68 16.93
C ARG A 382 -10.80 18.13 16.51
N PRO A 383 -10.18 18.38 15.35
CA PRO A 383 -10.35 19.66 14.69
C PRO A 383 -11.81 19.74 14.19
N LYS A 384 -12.47 20.88 14.42
CA LYS A 384 -13.79 21.17 13.82
C LYS A 384 -13.65 21.02 12.30
N ARG A 385 -14.36 20.05 11.72
CA ARG A 385 -14.51 19.90 10.28
C ARG A 385 -15.75 20.70 9.91
N SER A 386 -15.65 21.64 8.96
CA SER A 386 -16.81 22.04 8.19
C SER A 386 -16.82 21.22 6.91
N CYS A 387 -17.86 20.41 6.74
CA CYS A 387 -18.19 19.89 5.43
C CYS A 387 -18.77 21.07 4.62
N ILE A 388 -18.30 21.32 3.39
CA ILE A 388 -18.96 22.28 2.49
C ILE A 388 -20.47 21.96 2.34
N PHE A 389 -20.87 20.71 2.52
CA PHE A 389 -22.28 20.31 2.54
C PHE A 389 -23.01 20.68 3.85
N GLU A 390 -22.31 20.77 5.00
CA GLU A 390 -22.89 21.29 6.25
C GLU A 390 -23.07 22.82 6.18
N GLU A 391 -22.13 23.54 5.57
CA GLU A 391 -22.27 25.00 5.33
C GLU A 391 -23.36 25.31 4.27
N LEU A 392 -23.54 24.45 3.26
CA LEU A 392 -24.62 24.57 2.27
C LEU A 392 -25.99 24.15 2.81
N GLU A 393 -26.06 23.18 3.73
CA GLU A 393 -27.29 22.80 4.44
C GLU A 393 -27.72 23.85 5.48
N GLU A 394 -26.77 24.50 6.17
CA GLU A 394 -27.07 25.67 7.02
C GLU A 394 -27.52 26.89 6.20
N GLY A 395 -26.94 27.08 5.01
CA GLY A 395 -27.37 28.11 4.06
C GLY A 395 -28.78 27.89 3.52
N THR A 396 -29.18 26.64 3.25
CA THR A 396 -30.55 26.31 2.78
C THR A 396 -31.59 26.36 3.89
N LYS A 397 -31.21 26.07 5.14
CA LYS A 397 -32.11 26.27 6.30
C LYS A 397 -32.37 27.76 6.57
N LYS A 398 -31.36 28.63 6.42
CA LYS A 398 -31.53 30.09 6.57
C LYS A 398 -32.37 30.73 5.46
N VAL A 399 -32.36 30.19 4.25
CA VAL A 399 -33.20 30.68 3.14
C VAL A 399 -34.67 30.26 3.34
N ASN A 400 -34.94 29.12 3.97
CA ASN A 400 -36.31 28.67 4.26
C ASN A 400 -36.96 29.35 5.49
N GLU A 401 -36.19 29.99 6.37
CA GLU A 401 -36.73 30.80 7.48
C GLU A 401 -37.06 32.24 7.08
N LEU A 402 -36.65 32.70 5.89
CA LEU A 402 -36.87 34.06 5.38
C LEU A 402 -38.02 34.18 4.35
N VAL A 403 -38.78 33.10 4.10
CA VAL A 403 -39.97 33.11 3.22
C VAL A 403 -41.20 32.62 3.99
N GLY A 404 -41.32 33.04 5.25
CA GLY A 404 -42.39 32.62 6.16
C GLY A 404 -43.12 33.78 6.82
N THR A 405 -43.74 34.68 6.04
CA THR A 405 -44.78 35.58 6.57
C THR A 405 -45.77 36.00 5.46
N THR A 406 -47.04 35.59 5.65
CA THR A 406 -48.32 36.16 5.17
C THR A 406 -48.58 36.14 3.65
N HIS A 407 -49.66 35.57 3.08
CA HIS A 407 -51.08 35.56 3.48
C HIS A 407 -51.86 34.32 2.99
N SER A 408 -53.00 34.10 3.66
CA SER A 408 -54.03 33.06 3.52
C SER A 408 -54.98 33.20 2.30
N ILE A 409 -55.87 32.20 2.13
CA ILE A 409 -57.14 32.13 1.33
C ILE A 409 -56.92 31.47 -0.06
N ASP A 410 -57.64 30.46 -0.58
CA ASP A 410 -58.87 29.72 -0.21
C ASP A 410 -58.88 28.30 -0.82
N VAL A 411 -59.81 27.48 -0.34
CA VAL A 411 -60.14 26.10 -0.73
C VAL A 411 -60.82 26.03 -2.10
N ASP A 412 -60.46 25.05 -2.95
CA ASP A 412 -61.45 24.33 -3.76
C ASP A 412 -61.02 22.94 -4.27
N ASN A 413 -61.97 22.01 -4.24
CA ASN A 413 -61.87 20.60 -4.62
C ASN A 413 -62.14 20.38 -6.12
N ASN A 414 -61.28 19.62 -6.83
CA ASN A 414 -61.66 18.48 -7.70
C ASN A 414 -60.47 17.90 -8.49
N PRO A 415 -60.51 16.61 -8.91
CA PRO A 415 -59.37 15.91 -9.51
C PRO A 415 -59.40 15.93 -11.04
N VAL A 416 -58.29 16.25 -11.70
CA VAL A 416 -58.14 16.12 -13.16
C VAL A 416 -56.74 15.58 -13.52
N GLN A 417 -56.74 14.52 -14.33
CA GLN A 417 -55.59 13.98 -15.06
C GLN A 417 -55.09 14.97 -16.13
N SER A 418 -53.77 14.92 -16.40
CA SER A 418 -53.16 15.00 -17.75
C SER A 418 -51.94 15.93 -17.78
N GLY A 419 -50.83 15.39 -18.30
CA GLY A 419 -50.12 16.07 -19.38
C GLY A 419 -49.12 17.16 -19.03
N THR A 420 -47.89 16.90 -19.45
CA THR A 420 -46.93 17.84 -20.08
C THR A 420 -45.93 18.65 -19.23
N ASN A 421 -44.66 18.43 -19.62
CA ASN A 421 -43.60 19.41 -19.83
C ASN A 421 -42.94 20.06 -18.60
N LEU A 422 -41.89 19.43 -18.10
CA LEU A 422 -40.78 20.13 -17.43
C LEU A 422 -39.57 20.19 -18.35
N ILE A 423 -39.41 21.37 -18.96
CA ILE A 423 -38.23 21.80 -19.70
C ILE A 423 -37.07 21.88 -18.71
N ILE A 424 -36.08 20.99 -18.85
CA ILE A 424 -34.84 21.05 -18.07
C ILE A 424 -33.99 22.19 -18.64
N ALA A 425 -34.00 23.34 -17.96
CA ALA A 425 -33.06 24.42 -18.21
C ALA A 425 -31.64 23.94 -17.90
N LYS A 426 -30.82 23.75 -18.94
CA LYS A 426 -29.37 23.47 -18.83
C LYS A 426 -28.63 24.73 -18.40
N THR A 427 -28.53 25.01 -17.10
CA THR A 427 -27.54 25.96 -16.59
C THR A 427 -26.31 25.20 -16.10
N LYS A 428 -25.24 25.21 -16.90
CA LYS A 428 -23.90 24.78 -16.47
C LYS A 428 -23.31 25.88 -15.58
N PRO A 429 -22.99 25.67 -14.30
CA PRO A 429 -22.19 26.63 -13.56
C PRO A 429 -20.74 26.55 -14.08
N LYS A 430 -20.26 27.62 -14.71
CA LYS A 430 -18.84 27.80 -15.04
C LYS A 430 -18.11 28.33 -13.81
N LEU A 431 -17.26 27.51 -13.21
CA LEU A 431 -16.28 27.94 -12.20
C LEU A 431 -15.21 28.79 -12.92
N ARG A 432 -15.14 30.10 -12.64
CA ARG A 432 -14.07 30.98 -13.13
C ARG A 432 -13.02 31.16 -12.03
N ILE A 433 -11.85 30.56 -12.22
CA ILE A 433 -10.67 30.81 -11.39
C ILE A 433 -9.93 32.01 -12.00
N LYS A 434 -9.67 33.06 -11.20
CA LYS A 434 -8.80 34.17 -11.63
C LYS A 434 -7.34 33.70 -11.60
N PRO A 435 -6.53 33.94 -12.65
CA PRO A 435 -5.10 33.67 -12.61
C PRO A 435 -4.40 34.76 -11.80
N ASN A 436 -3.59 34.38 -10.81
CA ASN A 436 -2.58 35.27 -10.24
C ASN A 436 -1.25 35.05 -10.99
N ALA A 437 -0.55 36.16 -11.20
CA ALA A 437 0.59 36.41 -12.06
C ALA A 437 1.69 35.34 -12.11
N SER A 438 2.13 35.05 -13.34
CA SER A 438 3.40 34.40 -13.68
C SER A 438 4.53 35.43 -13.73
N LEU A 439 5.63 35.17 -13.01
CA LEU A 439 6.92 35.85 -13.20
C LEU A 439 7.74 35.07 -14.24
N SER A 440 7.92 35.68 -15.41
CA SER A 440 8.94 35.31 -16.39
C SER A 440 10.15 36.22 -16.20
N PHE A 441 11.37 35.67 -16.20
CA PHE A 441 12.59 36.46 -16.26
C PHE A 441 13.12 36.37 -17.69
N GLU A 442 13.15 37.52 -18.37
CA GLU A 442 13.85 37.73 -19.63
C GLU A 442 15.33 38.03 -19.34
N ASP A 443 16.21 37.44 -20.17
CA ASP A 443 17.63 37.75 -20.22
C ASP A 443 17.82 39.13 -20.89
N GLU A 444 18.39 40.10 -20.18
CA GLU A 444 19.05 41.24 -20.83
C GLU A 444 20.43 41.51 -20.23
N VAL A 445 21.39 41.58 -21.15
CA VAL A 445 22.79 41.98 -20.98
C VAL A 445 22.86 43.49 -21.13
N GLY A 446 23.45 44.20 -20.17
CA GLY A 446 23.67 45.64 -20.25
C GLY A 446 24.69 46.14 -19.24
N THR A 447 25.79 46.67 -19.76
CA THR A 447 27.00 47.19 -19.11
C THR A 447 26.83 48.58 -18.46
N SER A 448 27.82 48.88 -17.60
CA SER A 448 28.44 50.19 -17.27
C SER A 448 28.05 50.93 -15.97
N GLU A 449 29.03 50.92 -15.05
CA GLU A 449 29.69 52.05 -14.33
C GLU A 449 28.87 53.08 -13.54
N GLY A 450 29.29 53.31 -12.28
CA GLY A 450 29.10 54.62 -11.62
C GLY A 450 28.95 54.64 -10.09
N GLU A 451 30.09 54.79 -9.41
CA GLU A 451 30.31 55.59 -8.19
C GLU A 451 30.03 55.10 -6.76
N ILE A 452 31.01 55.48 -5.92
CA ILE A 452 31.40 55.05 -4.58
C ILE A 452 30.94 56.08 -3.55
N LYS A 453 30.45 55.65 -2.38
CA LYS A 453 30.55 56.42 -1.12
C LYS A 453 30.81 55.52 0.09
N ASP A 454 31.64 56.05 0.97
CA ASP A 454 32.55 55.40 1.90
C ASP A 454 31.99 54.82 3.22
N HIS A 455 32.61 53.69 3.57
CA HIS A 455 33.07 53.20 4.88
C HIS A 455 32.19 53.30 6.14
N LYS A 456 31.73 52.13 6.60
CA LYS A 456 31.87 51.67 7.99
C LYS A 456 32.39 50.22 8.03
N SER A 457 33.61 50.06 8.55
CA SER A 457 34.24 48.85 9.12
C SER A 457 33.99 47.51 8.40
N LEU A 458 34.98 47.08 7.61
CA LEU A 458 35.08 45.71 7.07
C LEU A 458 35.13 44.67 8.21
N PRO A 459 34.27 43.64 8.20
CA PRO A 459 34.63 42.35 8.77
C PRO A 459 35.67 41.71 7.84
N LEU A 460 36.65 40.98 8.40
CA LEU A 460 37.54 40.10 7.63
C LEU A 460 36.73 39.33 6.57
N LEU A 461 37.10 39.45 5.29
CA LEU A 461 36.62 38.57 4.23
C LEU A 461 37.07 37.14 4.58
N GLN A 462 36.22 36.40 5.30
CA GLN A 462 36.35 34.95 5.41
C GLN A 462 36.35 34.40 3.99
N SER A 463 37.34 33.57 3.66
CA SER A 463 37.34 32.90 2.37
C SER A 463 36.05 32.10 2.21
N ASP A 464 35.51 32.03 0.98
CA ASP A 464 34.32 31.20 0.68
C ASP A 464 34.47 29.78 1.26
N ASP A 465 35.71 29.26 1.30
CA ASP A 465 36.04 27.96 1.85
C ASP A 465 35.86 27.86 3.37
N GLU A 466 36.14 28.92 4.14
CA GLU A 466 35.87 28.97 5.60
C GLU A 466 34.36 29.04 5.89
N VAL A 467 33.62 29.83 5.11
CA VAL A 467 32.15 29.93 5.23
C VAL A 467 31.51 28.58 4.91
N ILE A 468 31.93 27.91 3.84
CA ILE A 468 31.42 26.60 3.44
C ILE A 468 31.84 25.50 4.43
N ALA A 469 33.03 25.60 5.04
CA ALA A 469 33.45 24.67 6.08
C ALA A 469 32.52 24.71 7.31
N SER A 470 32.03 25.90 7.67
CA SER A 470 31.09 26.08 8.79
C SER A 470 29.72 25.42 8.59
N TRP A 471 29.36 25.08 7.34
CA TRP A 471 28.08 24.46 7.02
C TRP A 471 28.05 22.95 7.28
N ARG A 472 29.22 22.32 7.47
CA ARG A 472 29.31 20.89 7.73
C ARG A 472 28.86 20.60 9.16
N LYS A 473 27.74 19.90 9.30
CA LYS A 473 27.17 19.49 10.59
C LYS A 473 27.10 17.97 10.66
N SER A 474 27.36 17.40 11.83
CA SER A 474 27.23 15.96 12.04
C SER A 474 25.79 15.50 11.80
N ALA A 475 25.59 14.21 11.54
CA ALA A 475 24.27 13.60 11.37
C ALA A 475 23.31 13.93 12.55
N LEU A 476 23.84 13.93 13.77
CA LEU A 476 23.09 14.23 14.98
C LEU A 476 22.66 15.70 15.04
N GLU A 477 23.58 16.63 14.74
CA GLU A 477 23.31 18.08 14.75
C GLU A 477 22.36 18.48 13.62
N TYR A 478 22.52 17.88 12.44
CA TYR A 478 21.63 18.13 11.31
C TYR A 478 20.22 17.62 11.56
N ASN A 479 20.08 16.46 12.23
CA ASN A 479 18.77 15.97 12.67
C ASN A 479 18.11 16.89 13.71
N LYS A 480 18.89 17.47 14.65
CA LYS A 480 18.37 18.48 15.59
C LYS A 480 17.89 19.74 14.85
N LEU A 481 18.60 20.18 13.81
CA LEU A 481 18.15 21.29 12.97
C LEU A 481 16.88 20.96 12.18
N LEU A 482 16.75 19.74 11.66
CA LEU A 482 15.50 19.34 11.02
C LEU A 482 14.33 19.41 12.00
N GLN A 483 14.52 19.09 13.28
CA GLN A 483 13.47 19.17 14.31
C GLN A 483 12.90 20.58 14.54
N SER A 484 13.61 21.65 14.17
CA SER A 484 13.07 23.02 14.23
C SER A 484 12.07 23.33 13.12
N ILE A 485 11.93 22.43 12.13
CA ILE A 485 10.97 22.55 11.03
C ILE A 485 9.67 21.78 11.36
N GLU A 486 8.54 22.32 10.90
CA GLU A 486 7.24 21.66 10.96
C GLU A 486 7.28 20.20 10.47
N LYS A 487 6.49 19.33 11.13
CA LYS A 487 6.50 17.89 10.89
C LYS A 487 6.19 17.52 9.43
N SER A 488 5.30 18.25 8.77
CA SER A 488 4.96 18.06 7.35
C SER A 488 6.16 18.30 6.44
N LYS A 489 6.81 19.46 6.56
CA LYS A 489 7.97 19.82 5.75
C LYS A 489 9.17 18.90 6.01
N ARG A 490 9.39 18.46 7.26
CA ARG A 490 10.41 17.47 7.60
C ARG A 490 10.25 16.15 6.84
N ILE A 491 9.02 15.67 6.67
CA ILE A 491 8.74 14.45 5.92
C ILE A 491 9.12 14.65 4.45
N THR A 492 8.74 15.79 3.86
CA THR A 492 9.09 16.16 2.48
C THR A 492 10.60 16.23 2.26
N LEU A 493 11.32 16.94 3.14
CA LEU A 493 12.78 17.07 3.06
C LEU A 493 13.48 15.70 3.18
N LYS A 494 13.03 14.84 4.10
CA LYS A 494 13.58 13.49 4.27
C LYS A 494 13.32 12.63 3.05
N MET A 495 12.13 12.69 2.46
CA MET A 495 11.81 11.96 1.23
C MET A 495 12.66 12.45 0.04
N ALA A 496 12.88 13.75 -0.09
CA ALA A 496 13.75 14.31 -1.14
C ALA A 496 15.20 13.82 -0.99
N LEU A 497 15.72 13.78 0.23
CA LEU A 497 17.06 13.27 0.51
C LEU A 497 17.17 11.75 0.26
N THR A 498 16.14 10.97 0.65
CA THR A 498 16.07 9.54 0.37
C THR A 498 15.99 9.25 -1.13
N ASN A 499 15.22 10.04 -1.90
CA ASN A 499 15.12 9.89 -3.34
C ASN A 499 16.46 10.23 -4.01
N TYR A 500 17.10 11.34 -3.62
CA TYR A 500 18.42 11.71 -4.11
C TYR A 500 19.48 10.64 -3.86
N ALA A 501 19.47 9.99 -2.70
CA ALA A 501 20.38 8.87 -2.42
C ALA A 501 20.15 7.67 -3.36
N ALA A 502 18.94 7.52 -3.91
CA ALA A 502 18.59 6.43 -4.81
C ALA A 502 18.77 6.78 -6.30
N ASP A 503 18.57 8.04 -6.70
CA ASP A 503 18.48 8.45 -8.11
C ASP A 503 19.51 9.51 -8.55
N ASP A 504 20.32 10.05 -7.62
CA ASP A 504 21.32 11.11 -7.85
C ASP A 504 20.72 12.39 -8.49
N ASN A 505 19.41 12.63 -8.33
CA ASN A 505 18.71 13.75 -8.94
C ASN A 505 18.88 15.05 -8.13
N PHE A 506 20.02 15.71 -8.34
CA PHE A 506 20.39 16.96 -7.68
C PHE A 506 19.35 18.08 -7.85
N GLN A 507 18.78 18.24 -9.05
CA GLN A 507 17.86 19.34 -9.34
C GLN A 507 16.60 19.25 -8.49
N THR A 508 16.02 18.05 -8.37
CA THR A 508 14.81 17.81 -7.58
C THR A 508 15.08 18.00 -6.09
N LEU A 509 16.23 17.53 -5.61
CA LEU A 509 16.65 17.73 -4.22
C LEU A 509 16.74 19.21 -3.88
N ILE A 510 17.47 20.00 -4.68
CA ILE A 510 17.70 21.41 -4.39
C ILE A 510 16.44 22.24 -4.54
N SER A 511 15.60 21.99 -5.55
CA SER A 511 14.31 22.68 -5.67
C SER A 511 13.41 22.41 -4.47
N THR A 512 13.35 21.17 -3.98
CA THR A 512 12.54 20.81 -2.80
C THR A 512 13.08 21.46 -1.53
N TYR A 513 14.40 21.38 -1.32
CA TYR A 513 15.04 21.99 -0.15
C TYR A 513 14.90 23.52 -0.19
N ALA A 514 15.11 24.18 -1.32
CA ALA A 514 14.97 25.62 -1.44
C ALA A 514 13.53 26.07 -1.16
N MET A 515 12.54 25.38 -1.73
CA MET A 515 11.12 25.71 -1.54
C MET A 515 10.67 25.58 -0.07
N GLU A 516 11.16 24.57 0.64
CA GLU A 516 10.71 24.26 2.00
C GLU A 516 11.50 24.97 3.10
N THR A 517 12.73 25.43 2.80
CA THR A 517 13.65 25.98 3.81
C THR A 517 14.12 27.41 3.55
N VAL A 518 13.93 27.97 2.36
CA VAL A 518 14.27 29.37 2.07
C VAL A 518 12.95 30.17 2.01
N PRO A 519 12.82 31.30 2.74
CA PRO A 519 13.85 31.99 3.53
C PRO A 519 13.93 31.57 5.02
N ASP A 520 12.97 30.78 5.52
CA ASP A 520 12.73 30.66 6.98
C ASP A 520 13.71 29.73 7.74
N HIS A 521 14.40 28.83 7.05
CA HIS A 521 15.23 27.76 7.63
C HIS A 521 16.57 27.60 6.89
N LEU A 522 17.27 28.71 6.64
CA LEU A 522 18.53 28.75 5.88
C LEU A 522 19.62 27.80 6.40
N GLU A 523 19.68 27.56 7.70
CA GLU A 523 20.67 26.67 8.32
C GLU A 523 20.44 25.18 7.98
N VAL A 524 19.19 24.81 7.65
CA VAL A 524 18.86 23.48 7.15
C VAL A 524 19.25 23.36 5.68
N PHE A 525 19.04 24.43 4.90
CA PHE A 525 19.48 24.50 3.51
C PHE A 525 21.00 24.41 3.40
N LYS A 526 21.74 25.27 4.10
CA LYS A 526 23.22 25.28 4.12
C LYS A 526 23.80 23.94 4.59
N GLY A 527 23.21 23.35 5.63
CA GLY A 527 23.65 22.06 6.17
C GLY A 527 23.48 20.88 5.20
N LEU A 528 22.67 21.03 4.14
CA LEU A 528 22.56 20.03 3.07
C LEU A 528 23.92 19.77 2.39
N TYR A 529 24.81 20.78 2.35
CA TYR A 529 26.13 20.69 1.73
C TYR A 529 26.94 19.45 2.19
N GLY A 530 26.84 19.09 3.47
CA GLY A 530 27.52 17.93 4.04
C GLY A 530 27.04 16.59 3.50
N TYR A 531 25.82 16.53 2.95
CA TYR A 531 25.14 15.31 2.49
C TYR A 531 25.06 15.20 0.96
N LEU A 532 25.64 16.18 0.25
CA LEU A 532 25.74 16.13 -1.20
C LEU A 532 26.95 15.32 -1.66
N GLN A 533 26.74 14.49 -2.68
CA GLN A 533 27.80 13.89 -3.49
C GLN A 533 28.81 14.93 -3.96
N VAL A 534 30.09 14.54 -4.04
CA VAL A 534 31.21 15.46 -4.32
C VAL A 534 31.04 16.21 -5.65
N ASN A 535 30.51 15.55 -6.68
CA ASN A 535 30.23 16.12 -7.99
C ASN A 535 29.09 17.17 -8.00
N HIS A 536 28.28 17.24 -6.95
CA HIS A 536 27.14 18.15 -6.83
C HIS A 536 27.41 19.38 -5.96
N ARG A 537 28.48 19.34 -5.14
CA ARG A 537 28.90 20.47 -4.29
C ARG A 537 29.19 21.77 -5.06
N PRO A 538 29.88 21.78 -6.22
CA PRO A 538 30.11 23.02 -6.97
C PRO A 538 28.83 23.66 -7.50
N LYS A 539 27.86 22.83 -7.93
CA LYS A 539 26.55 23.31 -8.39
C LYS A 539 25.74 23.90 -7.25
N PHE A 540 25.80 23.28 -6.06
CA PHE A 540 25.14 23.80 -4.86
C PHE A 540 25.70 25.16 -4.43
N ILE A 541 27.03 25.33 -4.47
CA ILE A 541 27.68 26.61 -4.17
C ILE A 541 27.19 27.70 -5.14
N LYS A 542 27.07 27.39 -6.44
CA LYS A 542 26.51 28.31 -7.44
C LYS A 542 25.07 28.70 -7.10
N THR A 543 24.23 27.74 -6.68
CA THR A 543 22.87 28.02 -6.22
C THR A 543 22.85 28.88 -4.96
N CYS A 544 23.73 28.63 -3.99
CA CYS A 544 23.82 29.45 -2.78
C CYS A 544 24.23 30.90 -3.09
N ARG A 545 25.15 31.14 -4.03
CA ARG A 545 25.49 32.50 -4.49
C ARG A 545 24.31 33.19 -5.17
N GLN A 546 23.55 32.47 -6.00
CA GLN A 546 22.33 33.00 -6.62
C GLN A 546 21.25 33.36 -5.59
N LEU A 547 21.19 32.62 -4.48
CA LEU A 547 20.30 32.88 -3.35
C LEU A 547 20.87 33.87 -2.32
N LYS A 548 22.06 34.44 -2.55
CA LYS A 548 22.79 35.34 -1.63
C LYS A 548 23.02 34.74 -0.23
N LEU A 549 23.32 33.44 -0.18
CA LEU A 549 23.61 32.68 1.06
C LEU A 549 25.12 32.52 1.35
N ILE A 550 25.94 32.79 0.34
CA ILE A 550 27.38 33.06 0.32
C ILE A 550 27.48 34.33 -0.54
#